data_AF-A0A0F9QLR8-F1
#
_entry.id   AF-A0A0F9QLR8-F1
#
_cell.length_a   1.000
_cell.length_b   1.000
_cell.length_c   1.000
_cell.angle_alpha   90.00
_cell.angle_beta   90.00
_cell.angle_gamma   90.00
#
_symmetry.space_group_name_H-M   'P 1'
#
loop_
_entity.id
_entity.type
_entity.pdbx_description
1 polymer ?
#
loop_
_entity_poly.entity_id
_entity_poly.type
_entity_poly.pdbx_seq_one_letter_code
_entity_poly.pdbx_strand_id
1 'polypeptide(L)'
;MIKGDYDWLDGIRLNNLCADHKTPLVIAWHAVADSWVLRCAEDHYPDAMVRDLSLTERYKAGEEFPEPIRSNIIKGQRRREMTQQSHSKAIALDGVPGYDLGNKALLTQEQVKALVAYALRYDLDPYRGHVVLYHGKPYITIDGYLYHAAKIGGAFQLYSRPLFLEERTTFLIPDKAHAWTAEVRSNDGKRSFTGMGIVTNDEMTEESKKTPGQLRSPVVARYPWQLAQKRAEWQALRRAFPIGLTAEEREEVPDDRP
;
A
#
# COMPACT_ATOMS: atom_id res chain seq x y z
N MET A 1 -18.40 6.69 -42.45
CA MET A 1 -19.41 6.27 -41.44
C MET A 1 -18.77 5.46 -40.31
N ILE A 2 -18.86 5.97 -39.08
CA ILE A 2 -18.31 5.34 -37.87
C ILE A 2 -19.42 4.53 -37.18
N LYS A 3 -19.12 3.25 -36.86
CA LYS A 3 -20.05 2.29 -36.22
C LYS A 3 -19.46 1.77 -34.91
N GLY A 4 -20.31 1.35 -33.97
CA GLY A 4 -19.87 0.75 -32.71
C GLY A 4 -21.03 0.42 -31.77
N ASP A 5 -20.71 0.01 -30.53
CA ASP A 5 -21.70 -0.09 -29.46
C ASP A 5 -22.15 1.30 -28.99
N TYR A 6 -23.37 1.37 -28.44
CA TYR A 6 -23.97 2.65 -28.07
C TYR A 6 -23.13 3.43 -27.05
N ASP A 7 -22.62 2.76 -26.01
CA ASP A 7 -21.88 3.40 -24.91
C ASP A 7 -20.53 3.96 -25.38
N TRP A 8 -19.84 3.23 -26.25
CA TRP A 8 -18.62 3.70 -26.89
C TRP A 8 -18.88 4.92 -27.79
N LEU A 9 -19.93 4.88 -28.61
CA LEU A 9 -20.32 6.01 -29.44
C LEU A 9 -20.76 7.21 -28.60
N ASP A 10 -21.35 6.99 -27.43
CA ASP A 10 -21.73 8.05 -26.48
C ASP A 10 -20.51 8.75 -25.89
N GLY A 11 -19.50 7.97 -25.47
CA GLY A 11 -18.21 8.53 -25.03
C GLY A 11 -17.51 9.36 -26.11
N ILE A 12 -17.62 8.94 -27.38
CA ILE A 12 -17.08 9.68 -28.52
C ILE A 12 -17.87 10.96 -28.79
N ARG A 13 -19.21 10.90 -28.89
CA ARG A 13 -20.01 12.07 -29.29
C ARG A 13 -19.87 13.24 -28.31
N LEU A 14 -19.68 12.95 -27.02
CA LEU A 14 -19.60 13.97 -25.96
C LEU A 14 -18.37 14.87 -26.09
N ASN A 15 -17.32 14.42 -26.78
CA ASN A 15 -16.04 15.11 -26.86
C ASN A 15 -15.63 15.45 -28.30
N ASN A 16 -16.51 15.25 -29.28
CA ASN A 16 -16.17 15.39 -30.69
C ASN A 16 -17.30 16.04 -31.50
N LEU A 17 -16.89 16.76 -32.54
CA LEU A 17 -17.74 17.36 -33.56
C LEU A 17 -17.46 16.71 -34.91
N CYS A 18 -18.41 16.85 -35.83
CA CYS A 18 -18.19 16.51 -37.23
C CYS A 18 -17.04 17.35 -37.81
N ALA A 19 -16.06 16.71 -38.46
CA ALA A 19 -14.93 17.44 -39.04
C ALA A 19 -15.36 18.42 -40.13
N ASP A 20 -16.39 18.07 -40.91
CA ASP A 20 -16.84 18.85 -42.06
C ASP A 20 -17.75 20.01 -41.65
N HIS A 21 -18.77 19.73 -40.84
CA HIS A 21 -19.81 20.70 -40.48
C HIS A 21 -19.58 21.42 -39.15
N LYS A 22 -18.62 20.94 -38.34
CA LYS A 22 -18.38 21.44 -36.97
C LYS A 22 -19.62 21.41 -36.06
N THR A 23 -20.58 20.54 -36.36
CA THR A 23 -21.81 20.35 -35.58
C THR A 23 -21.68 19.16 -34.61
N PRO A 24 -22.46 19.16 -33.51
CA PRO A 24 -22.51 18.05 -32.58
C PRO A 24 -22.86 16.73 -33.26
N LEU A 25 -22.30 15.65 -32.72
CA LEU A 25 -22.58 14.29 -33.16
C LEU A 25 -23.79 13.72 -32.39
N VAL A 26 -24.64 13.00 -33.11
CA VAL A 26 -25.79 12.27 -32.60
C VAL A 26 -25.64 10.79 -32.94
N ILE A 27 -26.14 9.93 -32.06
CA ILE A 27 -26.16 8.48 -32.28
C ILE A 27 -27.49 8.14 -32.96
N ALA A 28 -27.41 7.39 -34.05
CA ALA A 28 -28.57 6.92 -34.79
C ALA A 28 -28.47 5.42 -35.05
N TRP A 29 -29.62 4.75 -35.14
CA TRP A 29 -29.71 3.37 -35.59
C TRP A 29 -29.72 3.33 -37.11
N HIS A 30 -28.81 2.55 -37.72
CA HIS A 30 -28.74 2.41 -39.18
C HIS A 30 -29.29 1.04 -39.62
N ALA A 31 -30.56 1.01 -40.03
CA ALA A 31 -31.31 -0.23 -40.30
C ALA A 31 -30.62 -1.18 -41.31
N VAL A 32 -30.03 -0.65 -42.39
CA VAL A 32 -29.38 -1.47 -43.42
C VAL A 32 -28.10 -2.15 -42.90
N ALA A 33 -27.45 -1.54 -41.91
CA ALA A 33 -26.21 -2.05 -41.33
C ALA A 33 -26.43 -2.81 -40.02
N ASP A 34 -27.67 -2.82 -39.52
CA ASP A 34 -28.08 -3.40 -38.24
C ASP A 34 -27.16 -2.98 -37.07
N SER A 35 -26.81 -1.70 -37.00
CA SER A 35 -25.82 -1.17 -36.06
C SER A 35 -26.07 0.28 -35.67
N TRP A 36 -25.57 0.68 -34.49
CA TRP A 36 -25.48 2.08 -34.09
C TRP A 36 -24.36 2.81 -34.85
N VAL A 37 -24.63 4.05 -35.25
CA VAL A 37 -23.72 4.89 -36.02
C VAL A 37 -23.71 6.33 -35.51
N LEU A 38 -22.61 7.04 -35.73
CA LEU A 38 -22.55 8.49 -35.51
C LEU A 38 -22.99 9.24 -36.77
N ARG A 39 -23.80 10.27 -36.56
CA ARG A 39 -24.31 11.19 -37.57
C ARG A 39 -24.16 12.61 -37.03
N CYS A 40 -23.89 13.60 -37.88
CA CYS A 40 -23.91 14.99 -37.42
C CYS A 40 -25.34 15.55 -37.44
N ALA A 41 -25.54 16.72 -36.85
CA ALA A 41 -26.86 17.39 -36.86
C ALA A 41 -27.41 17.69 -38.27
N GLU A 42 -26.55 17.78 -39.29
CA GLU A 42 -26.88 18.11 -40.70
C GLU A 42 -27.20 16.87 -41.55
N ASP A 43 -27.58 15.75 -40.94
CA ASP A 43 -27.87 14.51 -41.66
C ASP A 43 -26.69 13.90 -42.46
N HIS A 44 -25.46 14.11 -41.97
CA HIS A 44 -24.27 13.59 -42.61
C HIS A 44 -23.56 12.53 -41.74
N TYR A 45 -23.04 11.47 -42.37
CA TYR A 45 -22.21 10.47 -41.69
C TYR A 45 -20.74 10.88 -41.75
N PRO A 46 -20.15 11.42 -40.66
CA PRO A 46 -18.76 11.86 -40.68
C PRO A 46 -17.81 10.71 -41.00
N ASP A 47 -16.82 11.01 -41.85
CA ASP A 47 -15.65 10.15 -42.06
C ASP A 47 -14.49 10.53 -41.14
N ALA A 48 -14.47 11.78 -40.66
CA ALA A 48 -13.54 12.27 -39.65
C ALA A 48 -14.27 13.07 -38.57
N MET A 49 -13.66 13.10 -37.38
CA MET A 49 -14.13 13.87 -36.24
C MET A 49 -13.04 14.81 -35.76
N VAL A 50 -13.44 15.94 -35.19
CA VAL A 50 -12.52 16.86 -34.52
C VAL A 50 -12.94 16.97 -33.07
N ARG A 51 -11.96 16.93 -32.16
CA ARG A 51 -12.20 17.03 -30.72
C ARG A 51 -12.82 18.39 -30.39
N ASP A 52 -13.95 18.39 -29.69
CA ASP A 52 -14.52 19.60 -29.10
C ASP A 52 -13.71 19.93 -27.85
N LEU A 53 -12.90 20.97 -27.94
CA LEU A 53 -12.09 21.41 -26.82
C LEU A 53 -12.99 22.08 -25.79
N SER A 54 -12.89 21.67 -24.53
CA SER A 54 -13.57 22.37 -23.45
C SER A 54 -13.14 23.84 -23.42
N LEU A 55 -13.99 24.73 -22.89
CA LEU A 55 -13.65 26.16 -22.75
C LEU A 55 -12.31 26.39 -22.05
N THR A 56 -11.93 25.50 -21.13
CA THR A 56 -10.64 25.57 -20.42
C THR A 56 -9.47 25.17 -21.31
N GLU A 57 -9.62 24.16 -22.16
CA GLU A 57 -8.59 23.74 -23.12
C GLU A 57 -8.42 24.79 -24.23
N ARG A 58 -9.51 25.35 -24.74
CA ARG A 58 -9.50 26.47 -25.69
C ARG A 58 -8.80 27.70 -25.13
N TYR A 59 -9.08 28.04 -23.88
CA TYR A 59 -8.39 29.13 -23.18
C TYR A 59 -6.89 28.86 -23.04
N LYS A 60 -6.48 27.62 -22.74
CA LYS A 60 -5.05 27.22 -22.68
C LYS A 60 -4.37 27.26 -24.05
N ALA A 61 -5.11 27.02 -25.13
CA ALA A 61 -4.62 27.13 -26.49
C ALA A 61 -4.44 28.59 -26.97
N GLY A 62 -4.81 29.58 -26.15
CA GLY A 62 -4.64 30.99 -26.44
C GLY A 62 -5.83 31.67 -27.12
N GLU A 63 -6.99 31.01 -27.16
CA GLU A 63 -8.20 31.61 -27.72
C GLU A 63 -8.74 32.73 -26.83
N GLU A 64 -9.17 33.85 -27.44
CA GLU A 64 -9.74 34.99 -26.72
C GLU A 64 -11.20 34.74 -26.32
N PHE A 65 -11.52 35.00 -25.06
CA PHE A 65 -12.87 34.86 -24.51
C PHE A 65 -13.34 36.16 -23.86
N PRO A 66 -14.65 36.46 -23.86
CA PRO A 66 -15.23 37.53 -23.06
C PRO A 66 -14.86 37.43 -21.57
N GLU A 67 -14.68 38.57 -20.92
CA GLU A 67 -14.24 38.67 -19.51
C GLU A 67 -15.05 37.81 -18.51
N PRO A 68 -16.38 37.68 -18.63
CA PRO A 68 -17.16 36.80 -17.75
C PRO A 68 -16.77 35.31 -17.87
N ILE A 69 -16.40 34.85 -19.06
CA ILE A 69 -16.03 33.44 -19.30
C ILE A 69 -14.61 33.20 -18.79
N ARG A 70 -13.68 34.12 -19.10
CA ARG A 70 -12.30 34.07 -18.65
C ARG A 70 -12.20 34.03 -17.12
N SER A 71 -12.91 34.92 -16.44
CA SER A 71 -12.93 34.98 -14.97
C SER A 71 -13.48 33.69 -14.34
N ASN A 72 -14.52 33.10 -14.93
CA ASN A 72 -15.07 31.81 -14.48
C ASN A 72 -14.08 30.65 -14.65
N ILE A 73 -13.35 30.59 -15.78
CA ILE A 73 -12.31 29.58 -16.02
C ILE A 73 -11.19 29.72 -14.98
N ILE A 74 -10.68 30.95 -14.76
CA ILE A 74 -9.62 31.22 -13.77
C ILE A 74 -10.10 30.87 -12.36
N LYS A 75 -11.32 31.26 -11.98
CA LYS A 75 -11.90 30.94 -10.66
C LYS A 75 -12.06 29.44 -10.46
N GLY A 76 -12.50 28.72 -11.51
CA GLY A 76 -12.60 27.26 -11.51
C GLY A 76 -11.24 26.57 -11.36
N GLN A 77 -10.21 27.06 -12.07
CA GLN A 77 -8.83 26.59 -11.95
C GLN A 77 -8.30 26.82 -10.53
N ARG A 78 -8.41 28.04 -9.99
CA ARG A 78 -8.02 28.35 -8.60
C ARG A 78 -8.74 27.49 -7.58
N ARG A 79 -10.03 27.20 -7.78
CA ARG A 79 -10.78 26.31 -6.88
C ARG A 79 -10.25 24.88 -6.94
N ARG A 80 -9.97 24.34 -8.14
CA ARG A 80 -9.37 23.00 -8.30
C ARG A 80 -7.96 22.94 -7.72
N GLU A 81 -7.16 23.98 -7.92
CA GLU A 81 -5.83 24.12 -7.32
C GLU A 81 -5.93 24.17 -5.79
N MET A 82 -6.85 24.94 -5.24
CA MET A 82 -7.10 24.96 -3.79
C MET A 82 -7.60 23.60 -3.27
N THR A 83 -8.45 22.89 -4.01
CA THR A 83 -8.92 21.54 -3.63
C THR A 83 -7.80 20.50 -3.74
N GLN A 84 -6.96 20.55 -4.77
CA GLN A 84 -5.78 19.69 -4.88
C GLN A 84 -4.71 20.02 -3.84
N GLN A 85 -4.53 21.31 -3.53
CA GLN A 85 -3.61 21.78 -2.50
C GLN A 85 -4.15 21.50 -1.08
N SER A 86 -5.47 21.51 -0.91
CA SER A 86 -6.18 21.09 0.30
C SER A 86 -6.06 19.58 0.50
N HIS A 87 -6.26 18.76 -0.54
CA HIS A 87 -6.02 17.32 -0.46
C HIS A 87 -4.56 16.95 -0.26
N SER A 88 -3.61 17.77 -0.73
CA SER A 88 -2.18 17.57 -0.44
C SER A 88 -1.73 18.12 0.92
N LYS A 89 -2.46 19.06 1.53
CA LYS A 89 -2.20 19.63 2.87
C LYS A 89 -3.05 19.05 4.01
N ALA A 90 -4.08 18.24 3.74
CA ALA A 90 -5.02 17.73 4.75
C ALA A 90 -5.09 16.20 4.84
N ILE A 91 -3.94 15.53 4.73
CA ILE A 91 -3.68 14.42 5.66
C ILE A 91 -2.69 15.00 6.64
N ALA A 92 -3.19 15.52 7.76
CA ALA A 92 -2.35 15.69 8.92
C ALA A 92 -1.89 14.28 9.29
N LEU A 93 -0.72 13.87 8.79
CA LEU A 93 -0.05 12.60 9.08
C LEU A 93 0.49 12.59 10.52
N ASP A 94 -0.18 13.32 11.40
CA ASP A 94 0.14 13.46 12.79
C ASP A 94 -0.14 12.09 13.45
N GLY A 95 0.91 11.45 13.95
CA GLY A 95 0.87 10.08 14.47
C GLY A 95 1.47 8.99 13.57
N VAL A 96 1.73 9.25 12.29
CA VAL A 96 2.53 8.29 11.48
C VAL A 96 4.01 8.44 11.85
N PRO A 97 4.79 7.34 12.00
CA PRO A 97 6.21 7.42 12.31
C PRO A 97 6.94 8.38 11.37
N GLY A 98 7.46 9.48 11.91
CA GLY A 98 8.10 10.55 11.13
C GLY A 98 9.58 10.33 10.82
N TYR A 99 10.16 9.21 11.25
CA TYR A 99 11.58 8.89 11.07
C TYR A 99 11.78 7.42 10.72
N ASP A 100 12.84 7.14 9.95
CA ASP A 100 13.33 5.79 9.71
C ASP A 100 14.03 5.28 10.98
N LEU A 101 13.58 4.13 11.48
CA LEU A 101 14.06 3.57 12.74
C LEU A 101 15.53 3.14 12.68
N GLY A 102 16.05 2.82 11.50
CA GLY A 102 17.39 2.29 11.28
C GLY A 102 18.46 3.36 11.13
N ASN A 103 18.18 4.48 10.45
CA ASN A 103 19.14 5.58 10.27
C ASN A 103 18.76 6.88 11.00
N LYS A 104 17.57 6.94 11.62
CA LYS A 104 17.01 8.12 12.31
C LYS A 104 16.79 9.35 11.42
N ALA A 105 16.81 9.17 10.09
CA ALA A 105 16.49 10.25 9.16
C ALA A 105 14.99 10.57 9.20
N LEU A 106 14.66 11.86 9.12
CA LEU A 106 13.27 12.31 8.93
C LEU A 106 12.74 11.77 7.60
N LEU A 107 11.52 11.25 7.61
CA LEU A 107 10.88 10.76 6.40
C LEU A 107 10.39 11.92 5.53
N THR A 108 10.58 11.79 4.22
CA THR A 108 9.96 12.72 3.27
C THR A 108 8.46 12.50 3.20
N GLN A 109 7.69 13.51 2.75
CA GLN A 109 6.25 13.34 2.58
C GLN A 109 5.89 12.18 1.63
N GLU A 110 6.71 11.94 0.61
CA GLU A 110 6.54 10.81 -0.31
C GLU A 110 6.75 9.47 0.40
N GLN A 111 7.77 9.36 1.26
CA GLN A 111 8.01 8.16 2.06
C GLN A 111 6.87 7.91 3.05
N VAL A 112 6.34 8.95 3.69
CA VAL A 112 5.20 8.81 4.61
C VAL A 112 3.95 8.36 3.83
N LYS A 113 3.66 8.96 2.67
CA LYS A 113 2.55 8.53 1.80
C LYS A 113 2.71 7.08 1.34
N ALA A 114 3.93 6.67 0.97
CA ALA A 114 4.23 5.30 0.59
C ALA A 114 4.05 4.32 1.76
N LEU A 115 4.47 4.71 2.98
CA LEU A 115 4.29 3.91 4.18
C LEU A 115 2.80 3.74 4.53
N VAL A 116 2.00 4.82 4.40
CA VAL A 116 0.55 4.77 4.58
C VAL A 116 -0.09 3.87 3.53
N ALA A 117 0.25 4.03 2.26
CA ALA A 117 -0.27 3.16 1.19
C ALA A 117 0.10 1.69 1.41
N TYR A 118 1.31 1.41 1.89
CA TYR A 118 1.75 0.06 2.28
C TYR A 118 0.91 -0.50 3.43
N ALA A 119 0.67 0.28 4.49
CA ALA A 119 -0.19 -0.13 5.60
C ALA A 119 -1.60 -0.49 5.13
N LEU A 120 -2.22 0.40 4.35
CA LEU A 120 -3.57 0.24 3.84
C LEU A 120 -3.70 -0.98 2.91
N ARG A 121 -2.69 -1.26 2.08
CA ARG A 121 -2.66 -2.45 1.20
C ARG A 121 -2.79 -3.76 1.99
N TYR A 122 -2.22 -3.81 3.19
CA TYR A 122 -2.26 -4.98 4.07
C TYR A 122 -3.26 -4.84 5.21
N ASP A 123 -4.16 -3.85 5.11
CA ASP A 123 -5.23 -3.64 6.08
C ASP A 123 -4.69 -3.41 7.52
N LEU A 124 -3.58 -2.66 7.60
CA LEU A 124 -2.91 -2.23 8.82
C LEU A 124 -3.12 -0.73 9.09
N ASP A 125 -2.92 -0.32 10.34
CA ASP A 125 -3.05 1.08 10.78
C ASP A 125 -1.67 1.76 10.87
N PRO A 126 -1.34 2.70 9.97
CA PRO A 126 -0.07 3.40 9.98
C PRO A 126 0.08 4.37 11.16
N TYR A 127 -1.02 4.83 11.76
CA TYR A 127 -1.01 5.78 12.89
C TYR A 127 -0.75 5.11 14.24
N ARG A 128 -0.97 3.79 14.32
CA ARG A 128 -0.65 2.97 15.50
C ARG A 128 0.73 2.35 15.46
N GLY A 129 1.55 2.68 14.45
CA GLY A 129 2.87 2.09 14.29
C GLY A 129 2.84 0.60 13.92
N HIS A 130 1.77 0.12 13.28
CA HIS A 130 1.73 -1.26 12.76
C HIS A 130 2.75 -1.48 11.64
N VAL A 131 3.13 -0.40 10.96
CA VAL A 131 4.22 -0.38 9.99
C VAL A 131 5.22 0.72 10.32
N VAL A 132 6.49 0.43 10.08
CA VAL A 132 7.61 1.35 10.30
C VAL A 132 8.57 1.29 9.13
N LEU A 133 9.35 2.34 8.93
CA LEU A 133 10.42 2.35 7.94
C LEU A 133 11.74 2.02 8.65
N TYR A 134 12.51 1.08 8.11
CA TYR A 134 13.82 0.69 8.65
C TYR A 134 14.81 0.51 7.50
N HIS A 135 15.85 1.35 7.46
CA HIS A 135 16.83 1.40 6.37
C HIS A 135 16.18 1.50 4.97
N GLY A 136 15.24 2.42 4.81
CA GLY A 136 14.59 2.68 3.53
C GLY A 136 13.46 1.70 3.16
N LYS A 137 13.23 0.64 3.94
CA LYS A 137 12.24 -0.40 3.62
C LYS A 137 11.11 -0.43 4.66
N PRO A 138 9.84 -0.65 4.25
CA PRO A 138 8.74 -0.82 5.17
C PRO A 138 8.80 -2.19 5.87
N TYR A 139 8.53 -2.22 7.16
CA TYR A 139 8.41 -3.44 7.97
C TYR A 139 7.13 -3.41 8.78
N ILE A 140 6.50 -4.57 8.94
CA ILE A 140 5.35 -4.78 9.80
C ILE A 140 5.87 -5.09 11.21
N THR A 141 5.42 -4.32 12.19
CA THR A 141 5.81 -4.48 13.59
C THR A 141 5.09 -5.67 14.23
N ILE A 142 5.54 -6.07 15.43
CA ILE A 142 4.83 -7.10 16.20
C ILE A 142 3.39 -6.68 16.50
N ASP A 143 3.16 -5.40 16.79
CA ASP A 143 1.82 -4.84 17.00
C ASP A 143 0.96 -4.93 15.74
N GLY A 144 1.56 -4.73 14.56
CA GLY A 144 0.90 -4.95 13.28
C GLY A 144 0.47 -6.40 13.08
N TYR A 145 1.31 -7.38 13.44
CA TYR A 145 0.94 -8.79 13.40
C TYR A 145 -0.13 -9.16 14.43
N LEU A 146 -0.05 -8.64 15.66
CA LEU A 146 -1.07 -8.87 16.69
C LEU A 146 -2.42 -8.29 16.28
N TYR A 147 -2.43 -7.08 15.71
CA TYR A 147 -3.64 -6.47 15.16
C TYR A 147 -4.22 -7.30 14.01
N HIS A 148 -3.37 -7.74 13.07
CA HIS A 148 -3.80 -8.60 11.98
C HIS A 148 -4.39 -9.91 12.50
N ALA A 149 -3.69 -10.59 13.41
CA ALA A 149 -4.13 -11.82 14.04
C ALA A 149 -5.50 -11.65 14.74
N ALA A 150 -5.70 -10.56 15.48
CA ALA A 150 -6.99 -10.27 16.11
C ALA A 150 -8.11 -10.04 15.08
N LYS A 151 -7.80 -9.52 13.88
CA LYS A 151 -8.77 -9.27 12.82
C LYS A 151 -9.16 -10.53 12.06
N ILE A 152 -8.21 -11.42 11.79
CA ILE A 152 -8.41 -12.58 10.89
C ILE A 152 -8.49 -13.94 11.61
N GLY A 153 -7.86 -14.07 12.78
CA GLY A 153 -7.47 -15.36 13.37
C GLY A 153 -8.36 -15.84 14.51
N GLY A 154 -9.42 -15.11 14.84
CA GLY A 154 -10.19 -15.37 16.05
C GLY A 154 -9.34 -15.26 17.32
N ALA A 155 -9.80 -15.82 18.41
CA ALA A 155 -9.03 -15.87 19.65
C ALA A 155 -7.92 -16.93 19.53
N PHE A 156 -6.70 -16.54 19.91
CA PHE A 156 -5.51 -17.37 19.94
C PHE A 156 -4.74 -17.14 21.23
N GLN A 157 -3.84 -18.06 21.56
CA GLN A 157 -2.92 -17.94 22.69
C GLN A 157 -1.49 -17.86 22.16
N LEU A 158 -0.72 -16.90 22.67
CA LEU A 158 0.70 -16.75 22.38
C LEU A 158 1.49 -17.09 23.64
N TYR A 159 2.29 -18.15 23.55
CA TYR A 159 3.19 -18.58 24.61
C TYR A 159 4.62 -18.32 24.17
N SER A 160 5.45 -17.73 25.02
CA SER A 160 6.87 -17.58 24.76
C SER A 160 7.69 -17.94 25.99
N ARG A 161 8.82 -18.61 25.77
CA ARG A 161 9.74 -19.01 26.83
C ARG A 161 11.19 -19.10 26.32
N PRO A 162 12.20 -19.00 27.21
CA PRO A 162 13.55 -19.41 26.89
C PRO A 162 13.59 -20.90 26.49
N LEU A 163 14.55 -21.26 25.63
CA LEU A 163 14.83 -22.67 25.33
C LEU A 163 15.42 -23.39 26.56
N PHE A 164 14.99 -24.63 26.78
CA PHE A 164 15.57 -25.54 27.76
C PHE A 164 16.96 -26.02 27.33
N LEU A 165 17.71 -26.61 28.25
CA LEU A 165 19.08 -27.04 27.99
C LEU A 165 19.14 -28.10 26.88
N GLU A 166 18.24 -29.07 26.90
CA GLU A 166 18.14 -30.14 25.90
C GLU A 166 17.86 -29.56 24.51
N GLU A 167 16.90 -28.63 24.41
CA GLU A 167 16.55 -27.96 23.15
C GLU A 167 17.73 -27.15 22.60
N ARG A 168 18.48 -26.47 23.47
CA ARG A 168 19.67 -25.72 23.07
C ARG A 168 20.72 -26.64 22.46
N THR A 169 20.90 -27.85 23.01
CA THR A 169 21.78 -28.86 22.44
C THR A 169 21.25 -29.36 21.09
N THR A 170 19.95 -29.67 20.98
CA THR A 170 19.33 -30.14 19.73
C THR A 170 19.43 -29.12 18.61
N PHE A 171 19.19 -27.84 18.89
CA PHE A 171 19.26 -26.76 17.91
C PHE A 171 20.65 -26.16 17.73
N LEU A 172 21.68 -26.76 18.35
CA LEU A 172 23.08 -26.31 18.29
C LEU A 172 23.24 -24.82 18.62
N ILE A 173 22.51 -24.35 19.64
CA ILE A 173 22.52 -22.95 20.06
C ILE A 173 23.90 -22.63 20.65
N PRO A 174 24.63 -21.64 20.12
CA PRO A 174 25.95 -21.29 20.63
C PRO A 174 25.95 -20.93 22.11
N ASP A 175 27.07 -21.22 22.77
CA ASP A 175 27.31 -20.78 24.13
C ASP A 175 27.17 -19.26 24.25
N LYS A 176 26.58 -18.80 25.37
CA LYS A 176 26.27 -17.39 25.65
C LYS A 176 25.22 -16.74 24.73
N ALA A 177 24.64 -17.46 23.76
CA ALA A 177 23.52 -16.93 22.99
C ALA A 177 22.23 -16.91 23.82
N HIS A 178 21.40 -15.90 23.60
CA HIS A 178 20.04 -15.85 24.12
C HIS A 178 19.10 -16.45 23.08
N ALA A 179 18.34 -17.48 23.48
CA ALA A 179 17.44 -18.17 22.57
C ALA A 179 16.08 -18.40 23.22
N TRP A 180 15.03 -18.11 22.46
CA TRP A 180 13.63 -18.18 22.85
C TRP A 180 12.84 -18.95 21.80
N THR A 181 11.83 -19.66 22.28
CA THR A 181 10.78 -20.23 21.44
C THR A 181 9.46 -19.54 21.76
N ALA A 182 8.62 -19.38 20.75
CA ALA A 182 7.26 -18.92 20.90
C ALA A 182 6.32 -19.82 20.10
N GLU A 183 5.12 -20.01 20.62
CA GLU A 183 4.09 -20.86 20.04
C GLU A 183 2.77 -20.08 20.01
N VAL A 184 2.18 -19.99 18.82
CA VAL A 184 0.82 -19.51 18.63
C VAL A 184 -0.09 -20.72 18.54
N ARG A 185 -1.04 -20.85 19.49
CA ARG A 185 -2.06 -21.89 19.48
C ARG A 185 -3.41 -21.31 19.10
N SER A 186 -4.06 -21.97 18.15
CA SER A 186 -5.48 -21.78 17.88
C SER A 186 -6.31 -22.20 19.10
N ASN A 187 -7.45 -21.53 19.34
CA ASN A 187 -8.31 -21.83 20.49
C ASN A 187 -8.93 -23.23 20.44
N ASP A 188 -9.06 -23.84 19.27
CA ASP A 188 -9.51 -25.23 19.13
C ASP A 188 -8.38 -26.24 19.43
N GLY A 189 -7.16 -25.77 19.67
CA GLY A 189 -5.98 -26.56 19.97
C GLY A 189 -5.47 -27.41 18.80
N LYS A 190 -6.04 -27.24 17.60
CA LYS A 190 -5.73 -28.12 16.45
C LYS A 190 -4.49 -27.69 15.71
N ARG A 191 -4.21 -26.38 15.68
CA ARG A 191 -3.07 -25.79 14.97
C ARG A 191 -2.16 -25.05 15.93
N SER A 192 -0.87 -25.35 15.86
CA SER A 192 0.19 -24.67 16.60
C SER A 192 1.30 -24.23 15.65
N PHE A 193 1.70 -22.96 15.74
CA PHE A 193 2.79 -22.42 14.94
C PHE A 193 3.92 -21.98 15.86
N THR A 194 5.09 -22.58 15.70
CA THR A 194 6.27 -22.27 16.50
C THR A 194 7.17 -21.26 15.78
N GLY A 195 7.89 -20.45 16.54
CA GLY A 195 8.89 -19.51 16.06
C GLY A 195 10.08 -19.47 17.01
N MET A 196 11.28 -19.28 16.48
CA MET A 196 12.51 -19.26 17.28
C MET A 196 13.25 -17.95 17.10
N GLY A 197 13.68 -17.36 18.20
CA GLY A 197 14.45 -16.13 18.20
C GLY A 197 15.78 -16.34 18.90
N ILE A 198 16.87 -16.03 18.21
CA ILE A 198 18.24 -16.18 18.72
C ILE A 198 18.94 -14.83 18.60
N VAL A 199 19.71 -14.49 19.62
CA VAL A 199 20.68 -13.39 19.64
C VAL A 199 22.01 -13.97 20.07
N THR A 200 22.99 -13.99 19.16
CA THR A 200 24.31 -14.58 19.40
C THR A 200 25.21 -13.61 20.15
N ASN A 201 26.26 -14.14 20.79
CA ASN A 201 27.27 -13.30 21.43
C ASN A 201 27.95 -12.35 20.43
N ASP A 202 28.24 -12.85 19.22
CA ASP A 202 28.82 -12.03 18.16
C ASP A 202 27.93 -10.84 17.82
N GLU A 203 26.60 -11.02 17.76
CA GLU A 203 25.66 -9.93 17.50
C GLU A 203 25.63 -8.89 18.65
N MET A 204 25.81 -9.34 19.89
CA MET A 204 25.86 -8.47 21.07
C MET A 204 27.14 -7.63 21.11
N THR A 205 28.25 -8.17 20.61
CA THR A 205 29.57 -7.51 20.65
C THR A 205 29.99 -6.89 19.33
N GLU A 206 29.20 -7.04 18.26
CA GLU A 206 29.56 -6.54 16.94
C GLU A 206 29.72 -5.02 16.95
N GLU A 207 30.87 -4.53 16.46
CA GLU A 207 31.14 -3.10 16.33
C GLU A 207 30.61 -2.50 15.02
N SER A 208 30.28 -1.21 15.07
CA SER A 208 29.86 -0.45 13.91
C SER A 208 31.01 -0.28 12.93
N LYS A 209 30.83 -0.78 11.70
CA LYS A 209 31.76 -0.53 10.58
C LYS A 209 31.94 0.95 10.26
N LYS A 210 30.97 1.79 10.61
CA LYS A 210 31.00 3.24 10.35
C LYS A 210 31.66 4.02 11.49
N THR A 211 31.65 3.49 12.71
CA THR A 211 32.12 4.19 13.90
C THR A 211 32.83 3.18 14.81
N PRO A 212 34.13 2.93 14.57
CA PRO A 212 34.92 1.98 15.35
C PRO A 212 34.85 2.28 16.85
N GLY A 213 34.75 1.24 17.70
CA GLY A 213 34.59 1.39 19.15
C GLY A 213 33.15 1.66 19.64
N GLN A 214 32.17 1.78 18.74
CA GLN A 214 30.75 1.77 19.09
C GLN A 214 30.11 0.44 18.68
N LEU A 215 29.21 -0.08 19.51
CA LEU A 215 28.42 -1.27 19.17
C LEU A 215 27.52 -0.97 17.97
N ARG A 216 27.43 -1.93 17.04
CA ARG A 216 26.57 -1.87 15.85
C ARG A 216 25.10 -1.71 16.22
N SER A 217 24.67 -2.39 17.29
CA SER A 217 23.30 -2.30 17.80
C SER A 217 23.30 -2.25 19.33
N PRO A 218 23.30 -1.04 19.94
CA PRO A 218 23.29 -0.89 21.39
C PRO A 218 22.10 -1.58 22.06
N VAL A 219 20.97 -1.70 21.35
CA VAL A 219 19.76 -2.37 21.86
C VAL A 219 19.97 -3.88 21.98
N VAL A 220 20.65 -4.50 21.00
CA VAL A 220 20.97 -5.94 21.03
C VAL A 220 21.84 -6.24 22.25
N ALA A 221 22.85 -5.42 22.51
CA ALA A 221 23.73 -5.60 23.67
C ALA A 221 23.03 -5.32 25.00
N ARG A 222 22.15 -4.32 25.06
CA ARG A 222 21.47 -3.91 26.30
C ARG A 222 20.33 -4.86 26.70
N TYR A 223 19.59 -5.40 25.72
CA TYR A 223 18.39 -6.22 25.96
C TYR A 223 18.33 -7.47 25.05
N PRO A 224 19.36 -8.32 25.04
CA PRO A 224 19.43 -9.44 24.10
C PRO A 224 18.33 -10.47 24.31
N TRP A 225 17.92 -10.73 25.57
CA TRP A 225 16.84 -11.66 25.87
C TRP A 225 15.48 -11.17 25.36
N GLN A 226 15.18 -9.87 25.49
CA GLN A 226 13.92 -9.29 25.00
C GLN A 226 13.87 -9.32 23.48
N LEU A 227 15.01 -9.09 22.83
CA LEU A 227 15.10 -9.16 21.37
C LEU A 227 14.93 -10.59 20.86
N ALA A 228 15.55 -11.58 21.53
CA ALA A 228 15.34 -12.99 21.22
C ALA A 228 13.86 -13.39 21.37
N GLN A 229 13.21 -13.00 22.47
CA GLN A 229 11.78 -13.21 22.67
C GLN A 229 10.94 -12.60 21.53
N LYS A 230 11.15 -11.31 21.22
CA LYS A 230 10.40 -10.62 20.16
C LYS A 230 10.59 -11.26 18.78
N ARG A 231 11.79 -11.76 18.47
CA ARG A 231 12.06 -12.51 17.23
C ARG A 231 11.28 -13.82 17.19
N ALA A 232 11.24 -14.55 18.30
CA ALA A 232 10.49 -15.79 18.41
C ALA A 232 8.98 -15.54 18.17
N GLU A 233 8.41 -14.57 18.90
CA GLU A 233 6.99 -14.20 18.79
C GLU A 233 6.64 -13.72 17.38
N TRP A 234 7.48 -12.87 16.78
CA TRP A 234 7.27 -12.39 15.41
C TRP A 234 7.30 -13.53 14.38
N GLN A 235 8.22 -14.49 14.51
CA GLN A 235 8.26 -15.65 13.61
C GLN A 235 7.01 -16.54 13.78
N ALA A 236 6.59 -16.80 15.01
CA ALA A 236 5.41 -17.62 15.30
C ALA A 236 4.14 -16.96 14.72
N LEU A 237 3.95 -15.66 14.98
CA LEU A 237 2.82 -14.87 14.45
C LEU A 237 2.82 -14.81 12.93
N ARG A 238 3.99 -14.61 12.30
CA ARG A 238 4.09 -14.56 10.83
C ARG A 238 3.71 -15.89 10.17
N ARG A 239 4.02 -17.02 10.82
CA ARG A 239 3.64 -18.36 10.35
C ARG A 239 2.15 -18.62 10.55
N ALA A 240 1.61 -18.26 11.71
CA ALA A 240 0.19 -18.44 12.03
C ALA A 240 -0.74 -17.53 11.22
N PHE A 241 -0.32 -16.29 10.99
CA PHE A 241 -1.13 -15.22 10.43
C PHE A 241 -0.38 -14.51 9.28
N PRO A 242 -0.16 -15.20 8.15
CA PRO A 242 0.58 -14.65 7.02
C PRO A 242 -0.17 -13.47 6.40
N ILE A 243 0.51 -12.33 6.35
CA ILE A 243 0.01 -11.11 5.71
C ILE A 243 0.32 -11.16 4.21
N GLY A 244 -0.67 -10.85 3.39
CA GLY A 244 -0.55 -10.80 1.92
C GLY A 244 -1.03 -12.05 1.19
N LEU A 245 -1.43 -13.09 1.90
CA LEU A 245 -2.15 -14.24 1.32
C LEU A 245 -3.66 -13.98 1.31
N THR A 246 -4.33 -14.40 0.25
CA THR A 246 -5.80 -14.45 0.16
C THR A 246 -6.36 -15.48 1.16
N ALA A 247 -7.66 -15.42 1.44
CA ALA A 247 -8.30 -16.39 2.35
C ALA A 247 -8.14 -17.83 1.84
N GLU A 248 -8.24 -18.03 0.51
CA GLU A 248 -8.08 -19.31 -0.18
C GLU A 248 -6.65 -19.85 -0.02
N GLU A 249 -5.63 -19.00 -0.23
CA GLU A 249 -4.22 -19.37 -0.06
C GLU A 249 -3.83 -19.75 1.37
N ARG A 250 -4.63 -19.37 2.38
CA ARG A 250 -4.37 -19.70 3.79
C ARG A 250 -4.87 -21.08 4.19
N GLU A 251 -5.96 -21.56 3.59
CA GLU A 251 -6.51 -22.88 3.87
C GLU A 251 -5.62 -23.99 3.29
N GLU A 252 -4.89 -23.69 2.23
CA GLU A 252 -4.02 -24.63 1.51
C GLU A 252 -2.62 -24.76 2.10
N VAL A 253 -2.21 -23.96 3.09
CA VAL A 253 -0.89 -24.11 3.73
C VAL A 253 -0.89 -25.43 4.51
N PRO A 254 -0.16 -26.47 4.06
CA PRO A 254 -0.18 -27.77 4.73
C PRO A 254 0.40 -27.63 6.13
N ASP A 255 -0.25 -28.25 7.12
CA ASP A 255 0.16 -28.33 8.53
C ASP A 255 1.45 -29.15 8.74
N ASP A 256 2.13 -29.49 7.66
CA ASP A 256 3.31 -30.33 7.65
C ASP A 256 4.57 -29.47 7.73
N ARG A 257 5.04 -29.29 8.97
CA ARG A 257 6.47 -29.43 9.28
C ARG A 257 6.66 -29.67 10.79
N PRO A 258 7.53 -30.64 11.16
CA PRO A 258 7.75 -31.10 12.54
C PRO A 258 8.26 -30.01 13.48
#